data_AF-A0A212DXW4-F1
#
_entry.id   AF-A0A212DXW4-F1
#
_cell.length_a   1.000
_cell.length_b   1.000
_cell.length_c   1.000
_cell.angle_alpha   90.00
_cell.angle_beta   90.00
_cell.angle_gamma   90.00
#
_symmetry.space_group_name_H-M   'P 1'
#
loop_
_entity.id
_entity.type
_entity.pdbx_description
1 polymer ?
#
loop_
_entity_poly.entity_id
_entity_poly.type
_entity_poly.pdbx_seq_one_letter_code
_entity_poly.pdbx_strand_id
1 'polypeptide(L)'
;MRETMKVIFIAGPFSLTAVEAAWQYKEILAKNFVGVFYSFDLGIGVLDIASAYFKHLCGIFLRTTASAVLVLPGWEQNEIAKDVVAYAKKYNLDIFYPKLPNIDDKELRKAISWGRAPWLMTLKK
;
A
#
# COMPACT_ATOMS: atom_id res chain seq x y z
N MET A 1 14.52 21.91 3.46
CA MET A 1 14.52 20.60 2.78
C MET A 1 13.12 20.37 2.21
N ARG A 2 12.97 19.91 0.97
CA ARG A 2 11.64 19.48 0.46
C ARG A 2 11.25 18.21 1.20
N GLU A 3 10.06 18.15 1.78
CA GLU A 3 9.54 16.90 2.33
C GLU A 3 9.52 15.84 1.22
N THR A 4 10.22 14.73 1.45
CA THR A 4 10.20 13.58 0.55
C THR A 4 8.81 12.97 0.52
N MET A 5 8.32 12.62 -0.68
CA MET A 5 7.02 11.99 -0.84
C MET A 5 6.97 10.68 -0.05
N LYS A 6 5.99 10.53 0.83
CA LYS A 6 5.73 9.29 1.55
C LYS A 6 5.01 8.30 0.63
N VAL A 7 5.36 7.02 0.73
CA VAL A 7 4.76 5.95 -0.07
C VAL A 7 4.16 4.90 0.84
N ILE A 8 2.89 4.60 0.61
CA ILE A 8 2.16 3.51 1.26
C ILE A 8 2.23 2.27 0.36
N PHE A 9 2.77 1.18 0.88
CA PHE A 9 2.72 -0.13 0.25
C PHE A 9 1.42 -0.83 0.61
N ILE A 10 0.63 -1.27 -0.38
CA ILE A 10 -0.60 -2.02 -0.15
C ILE A 10 -0.30 -3.52 -0.10
N ALA A 11 -0.70 -4.18 0.98
CA ALA A 11 -0.60 -5.62 1.17
C ALA A 11 -1.98 -6.24 1.37
N GLY A 12 -2.26 -7.37 0.72
CA GLY A 12 -3.55 -8.03 0.86
C GLY A 12 -3.68 -9.29 0.02
N PRO A 13 -4.87 -9.91 0.04
CA PRO A 13 -5.15 -11.09 -0.78
C PRO A 13 -5.16 -10.77 -2.28
N PHE A 14 -4.93 -11.79 -3.12
CA PHE A 14 -4.88 -11.69 -4.58
C PHE A 14 -6.16 -12.18 -5.28
N SER A 15 -7.28 -12.31 -4.56
CA SER A 15 -8.56 -12.62 -5.20
C SER A 15 -9.01 -11.45 -6.08
N LEU A 16 -9.84 -11.71 -7.10
CA LEU A 16 -10.35 -10.67 -7.99
C LEU A 16 -11.01 -9.52 -7.21
N THR A 17 -11.87 -9.86 -6.25
CA THR A 17 -12.52 -8.89 -5.35
C THR A 17 -11.53 -8.08 -4.52
N ALA A 18 -10.44 -8.69 -4.07
CA ALA A 18 -9.41 -7.99 -3.31
C ALA A 18 -8.59 -7.04 -4.18
N VAL A 19 -8.31 -7.43 -5.43
CA VAL A 19 -7.65 -6.57 -6.42
C VAL A 19 -8.53 -5.36 -6.75
N GLU A 20 -9.83 -5.56 -6.99
CA GLU A 20 -10.79 -4.47 -7.19
C GLU A 20 -10.85 -3.53 -5.99
N ALA A 21 -10.91 -4.08 -4.77
CA ALA A 21 -10.86 -3.27 -3.56
C ALA A 21 -9.55 -2.48 -3.44
N ALA A 22 -8.41 -3.12 -3.74
CA ALA A 22 -7.09 -2.46 -3.75
C ALA A 22 -7.06 -1.27 -4.70
N TRP A 23 -7.66 -1.39 -5.89
CA TRP A 23 -7.80 -0.27 -6.83
C TRP A 23 -8.57 0.91 -6.24
N GLN A 24 -9.66 0.65 -5.54
CA GLN A 24 -10.43 1.71 -4.87
C GLN A 24 -9.63 2.42 -3.78
N TYR A 25 -8.87 1.66 -2.95
CA TYR A 25 -7.95 2.24 -1.97
C TYR A 25 -6.89 3.13 -2.64
N LYS A 26 -6.26 2.64 -3.72
CA LYS A 26 -5.25 3.38 -4.48
C LYS A 26 -5.81 4.69 -5.03
N GLU A 27 -6.99 4.66 -5.63
CA GLU A 27 -7.63 5.86 -6.16
C GLU A 27 -7.87 6.90 -5.08
N ILE A 28 -8.38 6.49 -3.92
CA ILE A 28 -8.66 7.40 -2.81
C ILE A 28 -7.35 8.01 -2.30
N LEU A 29 -6.31 7.22 -2.09
CA LEU A 29 -4.99 7.70 -1.67
C LEU A 29 -4.39 8.67 -2.69
N ALA A 30 -4.41 8.32 -3.97
CA ALA A 30 -3.87 9.14 -5.05
C ALA A 30 -4.63 10.48 -5.20
N LYS A 31 -5.97 10.46 -5.12
CA LYS A 31 -6.82 11.68 -5.11
C LYS A 31 -6.50 12.61 -3.94
N ASN A 32 -5.92 12.07 -2.86
CA ASN A 32 -5.48 12.81 -1.69
C ASN A 32 -3.97 13.08 -1.65
N PHE A 33 -3.27 12.96 -2.79
CA PHE A 33 -1.83 13.26 -2.92
C PHE A 33 -0.95 12.41 -2.00
N VAL A 34 -1.31 11.14 -1.83
CA VAL A 34 -0.50 10.14 -1.12
C VAL A 34 0.17 9.24 -2.14
N GLY A 35 1.47 9.05 -2.01
CA GLY A 35 2.19 8.06 -2.81
C GLY A 35 1.73 6.65 -2.46
N VAL A 36 1.45 5.82 -3.47
CA VAL A 36 0.96 4.46 -3.27
C VAL A 36 1.68 3.48 -4.19
N PHE A 37 1.97 2.29 -3.69
CA PHE A 37 2.49 1.18 -4.46
C PHE A 37 1.70 -0.09 -4.12
N TYR A 38 1.24 -0.80 -5.14
CA TYR A 38 0.62 -2.11 -4.99
C TYR A 38 1.33 -3.11 -5.89
N SER A 39 1.73 -4.26 -5.35
CA SER A 39 2.56 -5.23 -6.09
C SER A 39 1.90 -5.78 -7.36
N PHE A 40 0.56 -5.75 -7.45
CA PHE A 40 -0.16 -6.14 -8.66
C PHE A 40 0.09 -5.19 -9.83
N ASP A 41 0.54 -3.96 -9.58
CA ASP A 41 0.87 -2.96 -10.61
C ASP A 41 2.06 -3.38 -11.47
N LEU A 42 2.87 -4.32 -10.99
CA LEU A 42 3.97 -4.88 -11.75
C LEU A 42 3.51 -5.83 -12.87
N GLY A 43 2.22 -6.19 -12.94
CA GLY A 43 1.69 -7.09 -13.97
C GLY A 43 2.18 -8.54 -13.88
N ILE A 44 2.91 -8.88 -12.82
CA ILE A 44 3.51 -10.23 -12.62
C ILE A 44 2.47 -11.22 -12.08
N GLY A 45 1.25 -10.78 -11.75
CA GLY A 45 0.21 -11.55 -11.07
C GLY A 45 -0.45 -12.69 -11.85
N VAL A 46 0.16 -13.24 -12.91
CA VAL A 46 -0.52 -14.21 -13.80
C VAL A 46 0.28 -15.49 -14.06
N LEU A 47 1.53 -15.63 -13.59
CA LEU A 47 2.35 -16.81 -13.93
C LEU A 47 2.99 -17.45 -12.70
N ASP A 48 2.58 -18.70 -12.44
CA ASP A 48 3.00 -19.60 -11.37
C ASP A 48 4.53 -19.78 -11.28
N ILE A 49 5.24 -19.47 -12.37
CA ILE A 49 6.69 -19.65 -12.55
C ILE A 49 7.49 -18.51 -11.87
N ALA A 50 6.86 -17.41 -11.47
CA ALA A 50 7.56 -16.22 -10.98
C ALA A 50 7.42 -15.94 -9.47
N SER A 51 6.84 -16.84 -8.66
CA SER A 51 6.47 -16.50 -7.27
C SER A 51 7.65 -16.06 -6.40
N ALA A 52 8.82 -16.70 -6.52
CA ALA A 52 10.01 -16.33 -5.76
C ALA A 52 10.61 -15.00 -6.22
N TYR A 53 10.70 -14.78 -7.54
CA TYR A 53 11.17 -13.51 -8.11
C TYR A 53 10.22 -12.35 -7.77
N PHE A 54 8.92 -12.59 -7.85
CA PHE A 54 7.89 -11.64 -7.48
C PHE A 54 7.97 -11.27 -6.00
N LYS A 55 8.06 -12.27 -5.11
CA LYS A 55 8.28 -12.04 -3.66
C LYS A 55 9.55 -11.23 -3.43
N HIS A 56 10.63 -11.55 -4.15
CA HIS A 56 11.90 -10.82 -4.04
C HIS A 56 11.75 -9.36 -4.45
N LEU A 57 11.15 -9.08 -5.61
CA LEU A 57 10.88 -7.71 -6.07
C LEU A 57 9.97 -6.93 -5.12
N CYS A 58 8.85 -7.53 -4.69
CA CYS A 58 7.95 -6.92 -3.71
C CYS A 58 8.70 -6.56 -2.43
N GLY A 59 9.57 -7.47 -1.96
CA GLY A 59 10.44 -7.23 -0.83
C GLY A 59 11.42 -6.08 -1.06
N ILE A 60 12.01 -5.94 -2.25
CA ILE A 60 12.88 -4.80 -2.57
C ILE A 60 12.09 -3.50 -2.46
N PHE A 61 10.94 -3.39 -3.15
CA PHE A 61 10.11 -2.18 -3.10
C PHE A 61 9.68 -1.83 -1.68
N LEU A 62 9.20 -2.81 -0.92
CA LEU A 62 8.85 -2.63 0.50
C LEU A 62 10.04 -2.07 1.31
N ARG A 63 11.25 -2.58 1.08
CA ARG A 63 12.45 -2.15 1.81
C ARG A 63 12.96 -0.77 1.40
N THR A 64 12.86 -0.41 0.13
CA THR A 64 13.54 0.76 -0.42
C THR A 64 12.64 1.98 -0.58
N THR A 65 11.32 1.80 -0.70
CA THR A 65 10.40 2.91 -1.00
C THR A 65 9.28 3.10 0.02
N ALA A 66 8.79 2.02 0.63
CA ALA A 66 7.66 2.12 1.53
C ALA A 66 8.03 2.85 2.83
N SER A 67 7.24 3.85 3.18
CA SER A 67 7.32 4.52 4.49
C SER A 67 6.19 4.07 5.43
N ALA A 68 5.16 3.40 4.90
CA ALA A 68 4.12 2.72 5.65
C ALA A 68 3.51 1.56 4.84
N VAL A 69 2.70 0.74 5.51
CA VAL A 69 1.91 -0.34 4.90
C VAL A 69 0.43 -0.11 5.14
N LEU A 70 -0.38 -0.25 4.10
CA LEU A 70 -1.84 -0.37 4.22
C LEU A 70 -2.23 -1.82 3.94
N VAL A 71 -2.95 -2.41 4.89
CA VAL A 71 -3.26 -3.83 4.88
C VAL A 71 -4.75 -4.01 4.57
N LEU A 72 -5.06 -4.71 3.48
CA LEU A 72 -6.43 -4.95 3.04
C LEU A 72 -7.14 -5.98 3.95
N PRO A 73 -8.47 -5.92 4.06
CA PRO A 73 -9.25 -6.97 4.72
C PRO A 73 -8.94 -8.37 4.18
N GLY A 74 -8.81 -9.36 5.08
CA GLY A 74 -8.49 -10.75 4.72
C GLY A 74 -7.01 -11.04 4.51
N TRP A 75 -6.11 -10.08 4.82
CA TRP A 75 -4.67 -10.29 4.76
C TRP A 75 -4.17 -11.43 5.65
N GLU A 76 -4.88 -11.74 6.72
CA GLU A 76 -4.55 -12.82 7.66
C GLU A 76 -4.59 -14.21 7.00
N GLN A 77 -5.18 -14.31 5.81
CA GLN A 77 -5.25 -15.55 5.03
C GLN A 77 -4.19 -15.59 3.92
N ASN A 78 -3.42 -14.51 3.72
CA ASN A 78 -2.43 -14.40 2.67
C ASN A 78 -1.00 -14.36 3.26
N GLU A 79 -0.20 -15.40 2.99
CA GLU A 79 1.16 -15.51 3.54
C GLU A 79 2.08 -14.34 3.13
N ILE A 80 1.95 -13.83 1.91
CA ILE A 80 2.77 -12.68 1.46
C ILE A 80 2.40 -11.43 2.24
N ALA A 81 1.11 -11.18 2.47
CA ALA A 81 0.65 -10.05 3.26
C ALA A 81 1.10 -10.16 4.73
N LYS A 82 1.10 -11.38 5.30
CA LYS A 82 1.68 -11.62 6.64
C LYS A 82 3.17 -11.28 6.71
N ASP A 83 3.95 -11.69 5.71
CA ASP A 83 5.37 -11.37 5.62
C ASP A 83 5.60 -9.85 5.57
N VAL A 84 4.76 -9.13 4.81
CA VAL A 84 4.81 -7.66 4.74
C VAL A 84 4.49 -7.03 6.09
N VAL A 85 3.46 -7.50 6.80
CA VAL A 85 3.10 -7.00 8.14
C VAL A 85 4.20 -7.30 9.15
N ALA A 86 4.79 -8.49 9.10
CA ALA A 86 5.91 -8.87 9.96
C ALA A 86 7.14 -7.99 9.72
N TYR A 87 7.45 -7.72 8.44
CA TYR A 87 8.49 -6.78 8.05
C TYR A 87 8.20 -5.38 8.60
N ALA A 88 7.00 -4.85 8.38
CA ALA A 88 6.62 -3.51 8.84
C ALA A 88 6.77 -3.37 10.35
N LYS A 89 6.33 -4.37 11.12
CA LYS A 89 6.51 -4.42 12.58
C LYS A 89 8.00 -4.45 12.97
N LYS A 90 8.80 -5.28 12.30
CA LYS A 90 10.24 -5.40 12.59
C LYS A 90 11.00 -4.09 12.37
N TYR A 91 10.61 -3.29 11.39
CA TYR A 91 11.28 -2.04 11.03
C TYR A 91 10.51 -0.78 11.46
N ASN A 92 9.52 -0.93 12.35
CA ASN A 92 8.70 0.17 12.87
C ASN A 92 8.08 1.06 11.78
N LEU A 93 7.65 0.46 10.67
CA LEU A 93 6.84 1.16 9.68
C LEU A 93 5.41 1.33 10.22
N ASP A 94 4.78 2.47 9.90
CA ASP A 94 3.37 2.66 10.19
C ASP A 94 2.52 1.63 9.45
N ILE A 95 1.50 1.08 10.11
CA ILE A 95 0.60 0.08 9.52
C ILE A 95 -0.85 0.53 9.70
N PHE A 96 -1.59 0.59 8.61
CA PHE A 96 -2.99 0.95 8.58
C PHE A 96 -3.86 -0.26 8.20
N TYR A 97 -4.95 -0.47 8.92
CA TYR A 97 -5.88 -1.58 8.71
C TYR A 97 -7.29 -1.07 8.38
N PRO A 98 -7.49 -0.42 7.23
CA PRO A 98 -8.82 0.02 6.83
C PRO A 98 -9.73 -1.18 6.56
N LYS A 99 -11.00 -1.02 6.93
CA LYS A 99 -12.04 -2.03 6.69
C LYS A 99 -12.70 -1.82 5.34
N LEU A 100 -12.86 -0.57 4.92
CA LEU A 100 -13.55 -0.20 3.69
C LEU A 100 -12.75 0.82 2.86
N PRO A 101 -12.78 0.72 1.53
CA PRO A 101 -12.18 1.71 0.63
C PRO A 101 -13.10 2.93 0.51
N ASN A 102 -13.30 3.67 1.61
CA ASN A 102 -14.07 4.92 1.62
C ASN A 102 -13.49 5.93 2.61
N ILE A 103 -13.81 7.21 2.41
CA ILE A 103 -13.26 8.30 3.24
C ILE A 103 -13.82 8.31 4.66
N ASP A 104 -14.90 7.59 4.93
CA ASP A 104 -15.49 7.51 6.27
C ASP A 104 -14.70 6.54 7.17
N ASP A 105 -14.00 5.58 6.56
CA ASP A 105 -13.11 4.66 7.24
C ASP A 105 -12.02 5.44 8.01
N LYS A 106 -12.00 5.20 9.33
CA LYS A 106 -11.12 5.92 10.25
C LYS A 106 -9.65 5.64 9.98
N GLU A 107 -9.29 4.40 9.63
CA GLU A 107 -7.90 4.03 9.37
C GLU A 107 -7.46 4.54 8.00
N LEU A 108 -8.33 4.54 6.99
CA LEU A 108 -8.02 5.15 5.70
C LEU A 108 -7.80 6.66 5.84
N ARG A 109 -8.61 7.36 6.63
CA ARG A 109 -8.37 8.79 6.93
C ARG A 109 -7.05 9.05 7.64
N LYS A 110 -6.66 8.17 8.57
CA LYS A 110 -5.34 8.26 9.21
C LYS A 110 -4.22 8.10 8.19
N ALA A 111 -4.31 7.09 7.32
CA ALA A 111 -3.34 6.88 6.24
C ALA A 111 -3.22 8.11 5.33
N ILE A 112 -4.36 8.71 4.96
CA ILE A 112 -4.40 9.93 4.16
C ILE A 112 -3.72 11.09 4.88
N SER A 113 -4.12 11.37 6.12
CA SER A 113 -3.55 12.46 6.90
C SER A 113 -2.04 12.28 7.13
N TRP A 114 -1.58 11.05 7.29
CA TRP A 114 -0.17 10.73 7.48
C TRP A 114 0.66 10.92 6.21
N GLY A 115 0.13 10.50 5.05
CA GLY A 115 0.87 10.38 3.79
C GLY A 115 0.75 11.58 2.86
N ARG A 116 -0.20 12.49 3.10
CA ARG A 116 -0.50 13.62 2.23
C ARG A 116 0.71 14.54 2.06
N ALA A 117 1.14 14.76 0.82
CA ALA A 117 2.23 15.68 0.49
C ALA A 117 1.72 17.14 0.40
N PRO A 118 2.07 18.04 1.35
CA PRO A 118 1.50 19.40 1.40
C PRO A 118 1.90 20.25 0.19
N TRP A 119 3.10 20.03 -0.36
CA TRP A 119 3.66 20.81 -1.47
C TRP A 119 3.01 20.54 -2.83
N LEU A 120 2.28 19.43 -3.00
CA LEU A 120 1.52 19.18 -4.23
C LEU A 120 0.27 20.08 -4.32
N MET A 121 -0.24 20.57 -3.20
CA MET A 121 -1.40 21.47 -3.18
C MET A 121 -1.05 22.88 -3.70
N THR A 122 0.22 23.29 -3.59
CA THR A 122 0.66 24.61 -4.06
C THR A 122 0.88 24.68 -5.57
N LEU A 123 0.93 23.54 -6.27
CA LEU A 123 1.05 23.46 -7.74
C LEU A 123 -0.28 23.65 -8.48
N LYS A 124 -1.41 23.69 -7.76
CA LYS A 124 -2.75 23.93 -8.35
C LYS A 124 -3.15 25.42 -8.37
N LYS A 125 -2.21 26.34 -8.19
CA LYS A 125 -2.45 27.79 -8.30
C LYS A 125 -1.85 28.33 -9.59
#